data_AF-A0A3M1Y887-F1
#
_entry.id   AF-A0A3M1Y887-F1
#
_cell.length_a   1.000
_cell.length_b   1.000
_cell.length_c   1.000
_cell.angle_alpha   90.00
_cell.angle_beta   90.00
_cell.angle_gamma   90.00
#
_symmetry.space_group_name_H-M   'P 1'
#
loop_
_entity.id
_entity.type
_entity.pdbx_description
1 polymer ?
#
loop_
_entity_poly.entity_id
_entity_poly.type
_entity_poly.pdbx_seq_one_letter_code
_entity_poly.pdbx_strand_id
1 'polypeptide(L)'
;MRSSLLRLWLGFIVALVIFCAGLIALILLQPERVGLIRSADLTSTTTAQYPTRLAAARTATAVDLLAVRNFEIEQTLQQRETEVVLTMTQSAMDIYGTATQLMATQQANVDSAYSNIVIQATLENELLIAQINATAIAIEAQATRQYVAEVATQAGVWFANTQAAIQLQQQTLDARESGIAQQETQTAVSIYATQTAESFRNTTLGTQAALDFEATRQAVDAQATQVELDFRGTQAALSRDATAVALAGSGGDLGGDNNNGTPNSPVFFNDGVADIINSDLWTLDNAANWRINAQDALVAQVDNATITAPVSGDFTLRVVFMPLATGNYIFQVNSNTLVYLVYTESTLQAVQLYQGGVRLADESLNLENDELTQVQLTVIDTWLYLTINTRLILNINLLTPIQDEYIGIQFPAGAIIVGLSIE
;
A
#
# COMPACT_ATOMS: atom_id res chain seq x y z
N MET A 1 51.88 44.63 -9.30
CA MET A 1 52.10 46.09 -9.41
C MET A 1 53.17 46.68 -8.46
N ARG A 2 53.61 46.01 -7.37
CA ARG A 2 54.65 46.56 -6.48
C ARG A 2 56.10 46.50 -7.01
N SER A 3 56.41 45.67 -8.00
CA SER A 3 57.78 45.52 -8.53
C SER A 3 58.18 46.57 -9.58
N SER A 4 57.23 47.23 -10.24
CA SER A 4 57.52 48.28 -11.24
C SER A 4 57.88 49.61 -10.60
N LEU A 5 57.25 49.96 -9.47
CA LEU A 5 57.52 51.21 -8.74
C LEU A 5 58.94 51.24 -8.14
N LEU A 6 59.43 50.10 -7.63
CA LEU A 6 60.77 49.99 -7.05
C LEU A 6 61.88 50.19 -8.10
N ARG A 7 61.67 49.67 -9.32
CA ARG A 7 62.63 49.83 -10.44
C ARG A 7 62.70 51.28 -10.94
N LEU A 8 61.57 51.99 -10.93
CA LEU A 8 61.51 53.40 -11.33
C LEU A 8 62.22 54.30 -10.29
N TRP A 9 62.01 54.05 -9.00
CA TRP A 9 62.69 54.76 -7.92
C TRP A 9 64.21 54.53 -7.92
N LEU A 10 64.66 53.29 -8.16
CA LEU A 10 66.09 52.99 -8.26
C LEU A 10 66.73 53.72 -9.46
N GLY A 11 66.02 53.79 -10.59
CA GLY A 11 66.47 54.54 -11.77
C GLY A 11 66.59 56.05 -11.51
N PHE A 12 65.64 56.64 -10.78
CA PHE A 12 65.67 58.06 -10.42
C PHE A 12 66.85 58.41 -9.50
N ILE A 13 67.14 57.56 -8.51
CA ILE A 13 68.27 57.78 -7.58
C ILE A 13 69.61 57.72 -8.33
N VAL A 14 69.79 56.75 -9.24
CA VAL A 14 71.03 56.64 -10.02
C VAL A 14 71.21 57.86 -10.96
N ALA A 15 70.14 58.32 -11.60
CA ALA A 15 70.19 59.52 -12.45
C ALA A 15 70.57 60.78 -11.65
N LEU A 16 70.02 60.94 -10.44
CA LEU A 16 70.33 62.07 -9.56
C LEU A 16 71.80 62.09 -9.13
N VAL A 17 72.36 60.92 -8.77
CA VAL A 17 73.78 60.81 -8.37
C VAL A 17 74.71 61.18 -9.52
N ILE A 18 74.41 60.73 -10.75
CA ILE A 18 75.20 61.08 -11.94
C ILE A 18 75.12 62.59 -12.23
N PHE A 19 73.93 63.20 -12.10
CA PHE A 19 73.76 64.64 -12.30
C PHE A 19 74.55 65.47 -11.29
N CYS A 20 74.47 65.12 -10.00
CA CYS A 20 75.23 65.81 -8.94
C CYS A 20 76.76 65.68 -9.13
N ALA A 21 77.25 64.49 -9.51
CA ALA A 21 78.66 64.28 -9.79
C ALA A 21 79.15 65.12 -10.99
N GLY A 22 78.33 65.23 -12.04
CA GLY A 22 78.62 66.07 -13.20
C GLY A 22 78.68 67.56 -12.87
N LEU A 23 77.78 68.04 -12.00
CA LEU A 23 77.72 69.44 -11.59
C LEU A 23 78.94 69.82 -10.72
N ILE A 24 79.37 68.93 -9.82
CA ILE A 24 80.60 69.10 -9.03
C ILE A 24 81.84 69.09 -9.93
N ALA A 25 81.92 68.18 -10.91
CA ALA A 25 83.02 68.15 -11.87
C ALA A 25 83.10 69.44 -12.70
N LEU A 26 81.95 70.01 -13.09
CA LEU A 26 81.89 71.25 -13.87
C LEU A 26 82.34 72.48 -13.05
N ILE A 27 82.00 72.52 -11.75
CA ILE A 27 82.47 73.57 -10.82
C ILE A 27 84.00 73.48 -10.62
N LEU A 28 84.56 72.27 -10.52
CA LEU A 28 85.99 72.07 -10.26
C LEU A 28 86.87 72.25 -11.51
N LEU A 29 86.40 71.84 -12.69
CA LEU A 29 87.20 71.87 -13.93
C LEU A 29 87.05 73.18 -14.71
N GLN A 30 85.95 73.92 -14.56
CA GLN A 30 85.68 75.15 -15.33
C GLN A 30 85.02 76.25 -14.47
N PRO A 31 85.69 76.77 -13.42
CA PRO A 31 85.14 77.78 -12.51
C PRO A 31 84.71 79.08 -13.24
N GLU A 32 85.28 79.34 -14.43
CA GLU A 32 85.00 80.51 -15.26
C GLU A 32 83.58 80.52 -15.84
N ARG A 33 82.93 79.35 -15.99
CA ARG A 33 81.55 79.25 -16.51
C ARG A 33 80.47 79.44 -15.46
N VAL A 34 80.84 79.44 -14.18
CA VAL A 34 79.89 79.51 -13.03
C VAL A 34 79.88 80.91 -12.39
N GLY A 35 80.47 81.93 -13.04
CA GLY A 35 80.33 83.32 -12.62
C GLY A 35 81.04 83.69 -11.30
N LEU A 36 81.99 82.86 -10.85
CA LEU A 36 82.83 83.15 -9.69
C LEU A 36 84.00 84.06 -10.10
N ILE A 37 83.71 85.36 -10.23
CA ILE A 37 84.69 86.38 -10.57
C ILE A 37 85.61 86.64 -9.38
N ARG A 38 86.91 86.49 -9.66
CA ARG A 38 88.06 86.83 -8.83
C ARG A 38 88.04 88.34 -8.53
N SER A 39 87.94 88.72 -7.25
CA SER A 39 88.09 90.10 -6.79
C SER A 39 89.50 90.60 -7.08
N ALA A 40 89.65 91.39 -8.15
CA ALA A 40 90.88 92.10 -8.48
C ALA A 40 90.80 93.52 -7.93
N ASP A 41 91.57 93.70 -6.87
CA ASP A 41 92.33 94.86 -6.42
C ASP A 41 92.09 96.23 -7.07
N LEU A 42 91.81 97.18 -6.17
CA LEU A 42 91.83 98.61 -6.36
C LEU A 42 93.28 99.08 -6.50
N THR A 43 93.66 99.73 -7.60
CA THR A 43 94.63 100.85 -7.60
C THR A 43 94.88 101.33 -9.02
N SER A 44 94.31 102.47 -9.41
CA SER A 44 95.10 103.47 -10.14
C SER A 44 94.45 104.85 -10.05
N THR A 45 95.13 105.69 -9.29
CA THR A 45 94.96 107.11 -9.13
C THR A 45 95.41 107.82 -10.41
N THR A 46 94.60 108.73 -10.96
CA THR A 46 95.18 109.90 -11.64
C THR A 46 94.28 111.13 -11.47
N THR A 47 94.97 112.18 -11.04
CA THR A 47 94.54 113.51 -10.62
C THR A 47 94.05 114.39 -11.77
N ALA A 48 92.96 115.13 -11.54
CA ALA A 48 92.73 116.43 -12.17
C ALA A 48 92.04 117.36 -11.15
N GLN A 49 92.76 118.41 -10.73
CA GLN A 49 92.28 119.43 -9.80
C GLN A 49 91.62 120.60 -10.55
N TYR A 50 90.59 121.17 -9.90
CA TYR A 50 89.88 122.45 -10.08
C TYR A 50 88.60 122.50 -10.96
N PRO A 51 87.52 123.22 -10.56
CA PRO A 51 87.24 123.97 -9.32
C PRO A 51 86.04 123.43 -8.49
N THR A 52 86.27 123.21 -7.19
CA THR A 52 85.56 122.28 -6.28
C THR A 52 84.37 122.82 -5.47
N ARG A 53 83.78 123.99 -5.80
CA ARG A 53 82.57 124.47 -5.10
C ARG A 53 81.29 124.43 -5.94
N LEU A 54 81.39 124.70 -7.24
CA LEU A 54 80.23 124.55 -8.14
C LEU A 54 79.98 123.08 -8.53
N ALA A 55 81.06 122.29 -8.65
CA ALA A 55 80.96 120.85 -8.82
C ALA A 55 80.33 120.18 -7.59
N ALA A 56 80.80 120.48 -6.37
CA ALA A 56 80.25 119.89 -5.13
C ALA A 56 78.76 120.24 -4.90
N ALA A 57 78.33 121.47 -5.23
CA ALA A 57 76.92 121.84 -5.17
C ALA A 57 76.09 121.06 -6.21
N ARG A 58 76.56 120.93 -7.46
CA ARG A 58 75.89 120.13 -8.50
C ARG A 58 75.89 118.63 -8.19
N THR A 59 76.94 118.11 -7.55
CA THR A 59 77.01 116.72 -7.10
C THR A 59 76.07 116.49 -5.91
N ALA A 60 75.95 117.43 -4.97
CA ALA A 60 74.96 117.34 -3.89
C ALA A 60 73.53 117.36 -4.43
N THR A 61 73.21 118.26 -5.37
CA THR A 61 71.89 118.27 -6.02
C THR A 61 71.66 117.01 -6.88
N ALA A 62 72.69 116.46 -7.52
CA ALA A 62 72.59 115.21 -8.25
C ALA A 62 72.42 113.99 -7.33
N VAL A 63 73.05 113.98 -6.16
CA VAL A 63 72.90 112.94 -5.13
C VAL A 63 71.51 113.01 -4.51
N ASP A 64 70.99 114.20 -4.18
CA ASP A 64 69.62 114.36 -3.69
C ASP A 64 68.59 113.95 -4.76
N LEU A 65 68.81 114.31 -6.03
CA LEU A 65 67.95 113.87 -7.13
C LEU A 65 68.01 112.35 -7.35
N LEU A 66 69.18 111.74 -7.17
CA LEU A 66 69.35 110.28 -7.21
C LEU A 66 68.67 109.61 -6.02
N ALA A 67 68.72 110.19 -4.82
CA ALA A 67 68.04 109.67 -3.64
C ALA A 67 66.51 109.73 -3.82
N VAL A 68 65.98 110.83 -4.36
CA VAL A 68 64.55 110.96 -4.70
C VAL A 68 64.16 109.96 -5.78
N ARG A 69 64.94 109.81 -6.86
CA ARG A 69 64.66 108.80 -7.89
C ARG A 69 64.75 107.37 -7.36
N ASN A 70 65.72 107.07 -6.50
CA ASN A 70 65.83 105.74 -5.89
C ASN A 70 64.61 105.45 -5.02
N PHE A 71 64.13 106.42 -4.24
CA PHE A 71 62.91 106.28 -3.46
C PHE A 71 61.67 106.09 -4.33
N GLU A 72 61.52 106.84 -5.43
CA GLU A 72 60.44 106.64 -6.41
C GLU A 72 60.50 105.26 -7.08
N ILE A 73 61.70 104.78 -7.41
CA ILE A 73 61.94 103.44 -7.95
C ILE A 73 61.56 102.38 -6.92
N GLU A 74 61.97 102.53 -5.66
CA GLU A 74 61.64 101.61 -4.57
C GLU A 74 60.13 101.56 -4.31
N GLN A 75 59.44 102.71 -4.28
CA GLN A 75 57.98 102.74 -4.17
C GLN A 75 57.30 102.06 -5.36
N THR A 76 57.77 102.33 -6.59
CA THR A 76 57.24 101.70 -7.80
C THR A 76 57.48 100.19 -7.79
N LEU A 77 58.64 99.75 -7.29
CA LEU A 77 58.98 98.33 -7.15
C LEU A 77 58.08 97.65 -6.12
N GLN A 78 57.90 98.23 -4.93
CA GLN A 78 57.00 97.73 -3.89
C GLN A 78 55.55 97.66 -4.37
N GLN A 79 55.09 98.67 -5.13
CA GLN A 79 53.76 98.66 -5.72
C GLN A 79 53.61 97.51 -6.72
N ARG A 80 54.60 97.33 -7.62
CA ARG A 80 54.59 96.21 -8.59
C ARG A 80 54.68 94.86 -7.92
N GLU A 81 55.49 94.70 -6.87
CA GLU A 81 55.56 93.47 -6.08
C GLU A 81 54.20 93.15 -5.46
N THR A 82 53.52 94.16 -4.90
CA THR A 82 52.17 94.00 -4.34
C THR A 82 51.15 93.60 -5.41
N GLU A 83 51.18 94.25 -6.58
CA GLU A 83 50.31 93.91 -7.72
C GLU A 83 50.56 92.48 -8.23
N VAL A 84 51.82 92.05 -8.31
CA VAL A 84 52.20 90.68 -8.70
C VAL A 84 51.70 89.68 -7.67
N VAL A 85 51.93 89.92 -6.37
CA VAL A 85 51.47 89.04 -5.29
C VAL A 85 49.94 88.95 -5.29
N LEU A 86 49.23 90.05 -5.47
CA LEU A 86 47.77 90.06 -5.56
C LEU A 86 47.28 89.26 -6.77
N THR A 87 47.90 89.46 -7.93
CA THR A 87 47.55 88.73 -9.16
C THR A 87 47.81 87.24 -9.03
N MET A 88 48.95 86.86 -8.43
CA MET A 88 49.28 85.46 -8.15
C MET A 88 48.32 84.84 -7.13
N THR A 89 47.93 85.59 -6.10
CA THR A 89 46.96 85.13 -5.08
C THR A 89 45.58 84.93 -5.70
N GLN A 90 45.10 85.87 -6.52
CA GLN A 90 43.84 85.73 -7.24
C GLN A 90 43.87 84.53 -8.18
N SER A 91 44.95 84.37 -8.96
CA SER A 91 45.12 83.22 -9.85
C SER A 91 45.11 81.90 -9.08
N ALA A 92 45.76 81.84 -7.92
CA ALA A 92 45.76 80.66 -7.06
C ALA A 92 44.37 80.33 -6.50
N MET A 93 43.59 81.36 -6.11
CA MET A 93 42.20 81.19 -5.66
C MET A 93 41.30 80.68 -6.79
N ASP A 94 41.44 81.22 -8.01
CA ASP A 94 40.67 80.80 -9.18
C ASP A 94 41.00 79.35 -9.57
N ILE A 95 42.28 78.97 -9.53
CA ILE A 95 42.72 77.58 -9.74
C ILE A 95 42.12 76.67 -8.67
N TYR A 96 42.17 77.05 -7.39
CA TYR A 96 41.60 76.27 -6.29
C TYR A 96 40.08 76.11 -6.42
N GLY A 97 39.37 77.18 -6.78
CA GLY A 97 37.93 77.14 -7.04
C GLY A 97 37.59 76.21 -8.20
N THR A 98 38.34 76.29 -9.29
CA THR A 98 38.16 75.41 -10.46
C THR A 98 38.45 73.95 -10.12
N ALA A 99 39.52 73.67 -9.37
CA ALA A 99 39.85 72.32 -8.92
C ALA A 99 38.76 71.74 -8.02
N THR A 100 38.22 72.54 -7.10
CA THR A 100 37.12 72.15 -6.21
C THR A 100 35.86 71.82 -7.00
N GLN A 101 35.49 72.64 -7.98
CA GLN A 101 34.35 72.37 -8.87
C GLN A 101 34.56 71.09 -9.69
N LEU A 102 35.77 70.90 -10.25
CA LEU A 102 36.10 69.70 -11.00
C LEU A 102 36.00 68.44 -10.12
N MET A 103 36.51 68.47 -8.89
CA MET A 103 36.38 67.36 -7.94
C MET A 103 34.91 67.07 -7.59
N ALA A 104 34.09 68.11 -7.38
CA ALA A 104 32.67 67.95 -7.12
C ALA A 104 31.93 67.33 -8.33
N THR A 105 32.24 67.76 -9.55
CA THR A 105 31.69 67.17 -10.78
C THR A 105 32.15 65.72 -10.96
N GLN A 106 33.42 65.42 -10.69
CA GLN A 106 33.93 64.04 -10.76
C GLN A 106 33.23 63.14 -9.73
N GLN A 107 33.03 63.61 -8.50
CA GLN A 107 32.30 62.86 -7.48
C GLN A 107 30.85 62.60 -7.91
N ALA A 108 30.15 63.62 -8.40
CA ALA A 108 28.77 63.46 -8.90
C ALA A 108 28.67 62.46 -10.06
N ASN A 109 29.64 62.45 -10.97
CA ASN A 109 29.71 61.48 -12.07
C ASN A 109 29.96 60.05 -11.55
N VAL A 110 30.82 59.88 -10.55
CA VAL A 110 31.08 58.58 -9.90
C VAL A 110 29.82 58.08 -9.18
N ASP A 111 29.15 58.94 -8.42
CA ASP A 111 27.92 58.57 -7.69
C ASP A 111 26.79 58.20 -8.66
N SER A 112 26.66 58.93 -9.77
CA SER A 112 25.70 58.60 -10.84
C SER A 112 26.03 57.27 -11.52
N ALA A 113 27.31 57.00 -11.83
CA ALA A 113 27.73 55.73 -12.40
C ALA A 113 27.49 54.56 -11.45
N TYR A 114 27.80 54.73 -10.17
CA TYR A 114 27.53 53.72 -9.14
C TYR A 114 26.03 53.45 -9.00
N SER A 115 25.19 54.49 -8.96
CA SER A 115 23.74 54.36 -8.91
C SER A 115 23.19 53.59 -10.12
N ASN A 116 23.68 53.88 -11.33
CA ASN A 116 23.27 53.15 -12.54
C ASN A 116 23.66 51.68 -12.50
N ILE A 117 24.85 51.34 -12.00
CA ILE A 117 25.31 49.95 -11.83
C ILE A 117 24.42 49.21 -10.83
N VAL A 118 24.09 49.83 -9.70
CA VAL A 118 23.22 49.22 -8.68
C VAL A 118 21.81 49.00 -9.23
N ILE A 119 21.25 49.97 -9.96
CA ILE A 119 19.93 49.83 -10.60
C ILE A 119 19.95 48.69 -11.61
N GLN A 120 20.94 48.63 -12.50
CA GLN A 120 21.05 47.57 -13.50
C GLN A 120 21.17 46.18 -12.84
N ALA A 121 22.03 46.03 -11.83
CA ALA A 121 22.19 44.78 -11.10
C ALA A 121 20.89 44.37 -10.37
N THR A 122 20.13 45.34 -9.85
CA THR A 122 18.83 45.08 -9.23
C THR A 122 17.81 44.57 -10.26
N LEU A 123 17.71 45.22 -11.43
CA LEU A 123 16.81 44.77 -12.51
C LEU A 123 17.20 43.38 -13.03
N GLU A 124 18.49 43.10 -13.19
CA GLU A 124 18.97 41.78 -13.63
C GLU A 124 18.61 40.69 -12.61
N ASN A 125 18.70 41.00 -11.31
CA ASN A 125 18.30 40.08 -10.24
C ASN A 125 16.78 39.85 -10.22
N GLU A 126 15.98 40.91 -10.31
CA GLU A 126 14.51 40.80 -10.38
C GLU A 126 14.07 39.99 -11.61
N LEU A 127 14.71 40.20 -12.77
CA LEU A 127 14.45 39.42 -13.98
C LEU A 127 14.80 37.95 -13.79
N LEU A 128 15.95 37.64 -13.17
CA LEU A 128 16.36 36.27 -12.88
C LEU A 128 15.37 35.59 -11.92
N ILE A 129 14.93 36.27 -10.86
CA ILE A 129 13.92 35.75 -9.93
C ILE A 129 12.60 35.48 -10.67
N ALA A 130 12.16 36.39 -11.54
CA ALA A 130 10.96 36.20 -12.34
C ALA A 130 11.07 34.99 -13.28
N GLN A 131 12.23 34.78 -13.92
CA GLN A 131 12.49 33.62 -14.77
C GLN A 131 12.50 32.30 -13.99
N ILE A 132 13.10 32.29 -12.80
CA ILE A 132 13.11 31.13 -11.90
C ILE A 132 11.67 30.77 -11.50
N ASN A 133 10.88 31.75 -11.08
CA ASN A 133 9.49 31.53 -10.68
C ASN A 133 8.63 31.03 -11.85
N ALA A 134 8.77 31.60 -13.05
CA ALA A 134 8.06 31.13 -14.24
C ALA A 134 8.42 29.68 -14.60
N THR A 135 9.70 29.32 -14.46
CA THR A 135 10.19 27.95 -14.71
C THR A 135 9.64 26.97 -13.66
N ALA A 136 9.62 27.35 -12.39
CA ALA A 136 9.04 26.54 -11.32
C ALA A 136 7.56 26.23 -11.56
N ILE A 137 6.77 27.26 -11.93
CA ILE A 137 5.35 27.10 -12.28
C ILE A 137 5.17 26.16 -13.49
N ALA A 138 6.03 26.28 -14.51
CA ALA A 138 5.96 25.41 -15.69
C ALA A 138 6.27 23.93 -15.36
N ILE A 139 7.24 23.68 -14.47
CA ILE A 139 7.58 22.34 -13.99
C ILE A 139 6.42 21.74 -13.19
N GLU A 140 5.83 22.51 -12.27
CA GLU A 140 4.68 22.07 -11.47
C GLU A 140 3.49 21.71 -12.38
N ALA A 141 3.16 22.56 -13.35
CA ALA A 141 2.08 22.30 -14.31
C ALA A 141 2.35 21.06 -15.19
N GLN A 142 3.61 20.76 -15.52
CA GLN A 142 3.96 19.53 -16.24
C GLN A 142 3.81 18.29 -15.35
N ALA A 143 4.25 18.34 -14.08
CA ALA A 143 4.09 17.26 -13.13
C ALA A 143 2.61 16.94 -12.88
N THR A 144 1.76 17.97 -12.71
CA THR A 144 0.30 17.79 -12.57
C THR A 144 -0.31 17.12 -13.80
N ARG A 145 0.09 17.52 -15.02
CA ARG A 145 -0.41 16.88 -16.25
C ARG A 145 -0.02 15.41 -16.36
N GLN A 146 1.21 15.07 -15.98
CA GLN A 146 1.68 13.68 -15.95
C GLN A 146 0.89 12.85 -14.94
N TYR A 147 0.72 13.36 -13.72
CA TYR A 147 -0.07 12.70 -12.68
C TYR A 147 -1.53 12.46 -13.12
N VAL A 148 -2.19 13.45 -13.71
CA VAL A 148 -3.56 13.30 -14.22
C VAL A 148 -3.65 12.26 -15.35
N ALA A 149 -2.66 12.20 -16.25
CA ALA A 149 -2.62 11.20 -17.31
C ALA A 149 -2.40 9.77 -16.77
N GLU A 150 -1.56 9.60 -15.75
CA GLU A 150 -1.34 8.33 -15.07
C GLU A 150 -2.61 7.84 -14.36
N VAL A 151 -3.28 8.71 -13.60
CA VAL A 151 -4.55 8.39 -12.93
C VAL A 151 -5.63 8.02 -13.95
N ALA A 152 -5.75 8.75 -15.06
CA ALA A 152 -6.69 8.41 -16.13
C ALA A 152 -6.39 7.05 -16.77
N THR A 153 -5.10 6.73 -16.97
CA THR A 153 -4.67 5.42 -17.49
C THR A 153 -5.02 4.29 -16.53
N GLN A 154 -4.73 4.46 -15.23
CA GLN A 154 -5.07 3.47 -14.21
C GLN A 154 -6.59 3.27 -14.09
N ALA A 155 -7.37 4.35 -14.14
CA ALA A 155 -8.84 4.27 -14.14
C ALA A 155 -9.37 3.50 -15.36
N GLY A 156 -8.77 3.71 -16.54
CA GLY A 156 -9.10 2.95 -17.76
C GLY A 156 -8.82 1.45 -17.63
N VAL A 157 -7.66 1.08 -17.06
CA VAL A 157 -7.32 -0.33 -16.79
C VAL A 157 -8.28 -0.96 -15.79
N TRP A 158 -8.59 -0.25 -14.69
CA TRP A 158 -9.54 -0.74 -13.69
C TRP A 158 -10.95 -0.95 -14.26
N PHE A 159 -11.41 -0.02 -15.11
CA PHE A 159 -12.69 -0.16 -15.80
C PHE A 159 -12.71 -1.36 -16.76
N ALA A 160 -11.65 -1.56 -17.55
CA ALA A 160 -11.53 -2.71 -18.44
C ALA A 160 -11.54 -4.05 -17.68
N ASN A 161 -10.80 -4.13 -16.56
CA ASN A 161 -10.77 -5.32 -15.71
C ASN A 161 -12.14 -5.59 -15.07
N THR A 162 -12.82 -4.55 -14.59
CA THR A 162 -14.18 -4.68 -14.03
C THR A 162 -15.18 -5.18 -15.08
N GLN A 163 -15.14 -4.67 -16.31
CA GLN A 163 -15.99 -5.19 -17.39
C GLN A 163 -15.69 -6.65 -17.73
N ALA A 164 -14.42 -7.04 -17.80
CA ALA A 164 -14.03 -8.42 -18.06
C ALA A 164 -14.53 -9.37 -16.95
N ALA A 165 -14.45 -8.96 -15.68
CA ALA A 165 -14.97 -9.74 -14.55
C ALA A 165 -16.51 -9.90 -14.62
N ILE A 166 -17.24 -8.84 -14.98
CA ILE A 166 -18.70 -8.89 -15.18
C ILE A 166 -19.06 -9.86 -16.31
N GLN A 167 -18.34 -9.81 -17.45
CA GLN A 167 -18.59 -10.72 -18.58
C GLN A 167 -18.33 -12.19 -18.19
N LEU A 168 -17.25 -12.46 -17.45
CA LEU A 168 -16.95 -13.81 -16.95
C LEU A 168 -18.01 -14.32 -15.98
N GLN A 169 -18.50 -13.44 -15.09
CA GLN A 169 -19.59 -13.78 -14.17
C GLN A 169 -20.88 -14.12 -14.93
N GLN A 170 -21.23 -13.34 -15.95
CA GLN A 170 -22.40 -13.63 -16.79
C GLN A 170 -22.26 -14.99 -17.50
N GLN A 171 -21.11 -15.27 -18.11
CA GLN A 171 -20.85 -16.56 -18.74
C GLN A 171 -20.97 -17.74 -17.75
N THR A 172 -20.51 -17.53 -16.51
CA THR A 172 -20.62 -18.55 -15.45
C THR A 172 -22.07 -18.77 -15.05
N LEU A 173 -22.88 -17.72 -14.95
CA LEU A 173 -24.31 -17.82 -14.65
C LEU A 173 -25.06 -18.53 -15.78
N ASP A 174 -24.81 -18.15 -17.04
CA ASP A 174 -25.43 -18.79 -18.22
C ASP A 174 -25.08 -20.29 -18.28
N ALA A 175 -23.83 -20.66 -17.98
CA ALA A 175 -23.39 -22.05 -17.92
C ALA A 175 -24.09 -22.83 -16.79
N ARG A 176 -24.27 -22.22 -15.62
CA ARG A 176 -25.01 -22.83 -14.50
C ARG A 176 -26.49 -23.03 -14.82
N GLU A 177 -27.13 -22.04 -15.43
CA GLU A 177 -28.54 -22.13 -15.86
C GLU A 177 -28.73 -23.26 -16.87
N SER A 178 -27.83 -23.37 -17.86
CA SER A 178 -27.84 -24.49 -18.80
C SER A 178 -27.66 -25.86 -18.12
N GLY A 179 -26.75 -25.95 -17.14
CA GLY A 179 -26.53 -27.17 -16.36
C GLY A 179 -27.76 -27.59 -15.55
N ILE A 180 -28.44 -26.64 -14.90
CA ILE A 180 -29.69 -26.88 -14.16
C ILE A 180 -30.78 -27.38 -15.11
N ALA A 181 -30.97 -26.72 -16.26
CA ALA A 181 -31.98 -27.15 -17.24
C ALA A 181 -31.73 -28.58 -17.76
N GLN A 182 -30.47 -28.97 -17.96
CA GLN A 182 -30.11 -30.35 -18.33
C GLN A 182 -30.41 -31.33 -17.20
N GLN A 183 -30.08 -30.98 -15.95
CA GLN A 183 -30.37 -31.81 -14.78
C GLN A 183 -31.88 -32.00 -14.56
N GLU A 184 -32.68 -30.95 -14.69
CA GLU A 184 -34.14 -31.01 -14.60
C GLU A 184 -34.71 -31.93 -15.69
N THR A 185 -34.20 -31.82 -16.92
CA THR A 185 -34.61 -32.70 -18.03
C THR A 185 -34.28 -34.16 -17.74
N GLN A 186 -33.07 -34.46 -17.27
CA GLN A 186 -32.67 -35.83 -16.91
C GLN A 186 -33.50 -36.39 -15.76
N THR A 187 -33.80 -35.56 -14.76
CA THR A 187 -34.65 -35.93 -13.62
C THR A 187 -36.07 -36.25 -14.09
N ALA A 188 -36.66 -35.42 -14.95
CA ALA A 188 -37.98 -35.66 -15.52
C ALA A 188 -38.04 -36.98 -16.33
N VAL A 189 -37.01 -37.25 -17.15
CA VAL A 189 -36.90 -38.51 -17.91
C VAL A 189 -36.79 -39.71 -16.96
N SER A 190 -35.98 -39.60 -15.90
CA SER A 190 -35.84 -40.68 -14.91
C SER A 190 -37.15 -40.95 -14.18
N ILE A 191 -37.88 -39.92 -13.75
CA ILE A 191 -39.20 -40.07 -13.11
C ILE A 191 -40.17 -40.77 -14.05
N TYR A 192 -40.22 -40.36 -15.32
CA TYR A 192 -41.10 -40.97 -16.32
C TYR A 192 -40.75 -42.44 -16.57
N ALA A 193 -39.46 -42.77 -16.67
CA ALA A 193 -38.99 -44.15 -16.83
C ALA A 193 -39.40 -45.03 -15.63
N THR A 194 -39.23 -44.53 -14.39
CA THR A 194 -39.65 -45.23 -13.18
C THR A 194 -41.16 -45.46 -13.14
N GLN A 195 -41.96 -44.43 -13.39
CA GLN A 195 -43.43 -44.55 -13.41
C GLN A 195 -43.90 -45.55 -14.47
N THR A 196 -43.26 -45.56 -15.65
CA THR A 196 -43.56 -46.51 -16.72
C THR A 196 -43.20 -47.94 -16.31
N ALA A 197 -42.04 -48.13 -15.67
CA ALA A 197 -41.62 -49.44 -15.15
C ALA A 197 -42.56 -49.96 -14.05
N GLU A 198 -43.01 -49.10 -13.13
CA GLU A 198 -43.98 -49.44 -12.09
C GLU A 198 -45.35 -49.79 -12.67
N SER A 199 -45.83 -49.01 -13.65
CA SER A 199 -47.07 -49.31 -14.37
C SER A 199 -47.01 -50.69 -15.03
N PHE A 200 -45.91 -50.98 -15.75
CA PHE A 200 -45.71 -52.28 -16.38
C PHE A 200 -45.66 -53.44 -15.36
N ARG A 201 -44.96 -53.23 -14.22
CA ARG A 201 -44.92 -54.21 -13.13
C ARG A 201 -46.31 -54.47 -12.56
N ASN A 202 -47.10 -53.43 -12.32
CA ASN A 202 -48.47 -53.55 -11.81
C ASN A 202 -49.39 -54.26 -12.80
N THR A 203 -49.27 -53.97 -14.11
CA THR A 203 -50.00 -54.70 -15.15
C THR A 203 -49.61 -56.18 -15.20
N THR A 204 -48.31 -56.49 -15.04
CA THR A 204 -47.82 -57.87 -15.01
C THR A 204 -48.34 -58.62 -13.79
N LEU A 205 -48.29 -58.02 -12.60
CA LEU A 205 -48.84 -58.59 -11.37
C LEU A 205 -50.36 -58.81 -11.47
N GLY A 206 -51.09 -57.85 -12.04
CA GLY A 206 -52.53 -57.99 -12.29
C GLY A 206 -52.84 -59.13 -13.25
N THR A 207 -52.02 -59.31 -14.30
CA THR A 207 -52.16 -60.42 -15.24
C THR A 207 -51.87 -61.76 -14.57
N GLN A 208 -50.82 -61.84 -13.75
CA GLN A 208 -50.50 -63.06 -13.00
C GLN A 208 -51.63 -63.41 -12.01
N ALA A 209 -52.14 -62.44 -11.26
CA ALA A 209 -53.26 -62.65 -10.35
C ALA A 209 -54.53 -63.16 -11.07
N ALA A 210 -54.80 -62.66 -12.29
CA ALA A 210 -55.91 -63.14 -13.10
C ALA A 210 -55.71 -64.59 -13.57
N LEU A 211 -54.48 -64.96 -13.94
CA LEU A 211 -54.13 -66.35 -14.30
C LEU A 211 -54.24 -67.28 -13.09
N ASP A 212 -53.73 -66.87 -11.94
CA ASP A 212 -53.80 -67.64 -10.69
C ASP A 212 -55.27 -67.83 -10.25
N PHE A 213 -56.11 -66.80 -10.42
CA PHE A 213 -57.55 -66.91 -10.18
C PHE A 213 -58.22 -67.91 -11.12
N GLU A 214 -57.92 -67.87 -12.43
CA GLU A 214 -58.47 -68.82 -13.39
C GLU A 214 -58.00 -70.26 -13.11
N ALA A 215 -56.74 -70.46 -12.75
CA ALA A 215 -56.21 -71.75 -12.33
C ALA A 215 -56.90 -72.26 -11.04
N THR A 216 -57.14 -71.37 -10.08
CA THR A 216 -57.88 -71.69 -8.85
C THR A 216 -59.33 -72.06 -9.16
N ARG A 217 -59.99 -71.31 -10.06
CA ARG A 217 -61.36 -71.62 -10.52
C ARG A 217 -61.43 -73.00 -11.15
N GLN A 218 -60.49 -73.34 -12.02
CA GLN A 218 -60.39 -74.67 -12.62
C GLN A 218 -60.14 -75.77 -11.58
N ALA A 219 -59.27 -75.51 -10.59
CA ALA A 219 -59.02 -76.45 -9.49
C ALA A 219 -60.27 -76.66 -8.61
N VAL A 220 -61.02 -75.60 -8.32
CA VAL A 220 -62.30 -75.67 -7.59
C VAL A 220 -63.34 -76.42 -8.40
N ASP A 221 -63.47 -76.17 -9.71
CA ASP A 221 -64.39 -76.90 -10.57
C ASP A 221 -64.03 -78.39 -10.65
N ALA A 222 -62.74 -78.71 -10.74
CA ALA A 222 -62.24 -80.09 -10.70
C ALA A 222 -62.52 -80.74 -9.34
N GLN A 223 -62.30 -80.02 -8.24
CA GLN A 223 -62.60 -80.49 -6.89
C GLN A 223 -64.10 -80.66 -6.68
N ALA A 224 -64.93 -79.75 -7.16
CA ALA A 224 -66.39 -79.86 -7.10
C ALA A 224 -66.87 -81.08 -7.89
N THR A 225 -66.29 -81.32 -9.07
CA THR A 225 -66.53 -82.53 -9.86
C THR A 225 -66.10 -83.78 -9.10
N GLN A 226 -64.91 -83.76 -8.47
CA GLN A 226 -64.43 -84.87 -7.66
C GLN A 226 -65.33 -85.10 -6.44
N VAL A 227 -65.76 -84.04 -5.75
CA VAL A 227 -66.71 -84.11 -4.63
C VAL A 227 -68.06 -84.61 -5.11
N GLU A 228 -68.51 -84.28 -6.32
CA GLU A 228 -69.74 -84.86 -6.88
C GLU A 228 -69.56 -86.36 -7.18
N LEU A 229 -68.42 -86.77 -7.74
CA LEU A 229 -68.08 -88.17 -7.97
C LEU A 229 -67.96 -88.93 -6.66
N ASP A 230 -67.29 -88.36 -5.67
CA ASP A 230 -67.16 -88.89 -4.32
C ASP A 230 -68.51 -88.89 -3.63
N PHE A 231 -69.37 -87.90 -3.83
CA PHE A 231 -70.73 -87.89 -3.29
C PHE A 231 -71.60 -88.97 -3.94
N ARG A 232 -71.47 -89.22 -5.24
CA ARG A 232 -72.12 -90.34 -5.92
C ARG A 232 -71.55 -91.68 -5.45
N GLY A 233 -70.23 -91.76 -5.31
CA GLY A 233 -69.51 -92.91 -4.77
C GLY A 233 -69.85 -93.15 -3.30
N THR A 234 -70.06 -92.10 -2.53
CA THR A 234 -70.45 -92.08 -1.12
C THR A 234 -71.95 -92.27 -0.98
N GLN A 235 -72.81 -91.89 -1.92
CA GLN A 235 -74.21 -92.33 -1.96
C GLN A 235 -74.28 -93.82 -2.28
N ALA A 236 -73.43 -94.31 -3.17
CA ALA A 236 -73.31 -95.75 -3.45
C ALA A 236 -72.70 -96.48 -2.24
N ALA A 237 -71.71 -95.89 -1.58
CA ALA A 237 -71.09 -96.41 -0.37
C ALA A 237 -72.05 -96.32 0.81
N LEU A 238 -72.79 -95.24 1.04
CA LEU A 238 -73.92 -95.08 1.98
C LEU A 238 -75.14 -95.87 1.57
N SER A 239 -75.29 -96.34 0.34
CA SER A 239 -76.30 -97.36 0.02
C SER A 239 -75.78 -98.73 0.48
N ARG A 240 -74.48 -99.01 0.26
CA ARG A 240 -73.77 -100.17 0.84
C ARG A 240 -73.59 -100.10 2.36
N ASP A 241 -73.52 -98.90 2.92
CA ASP A 241 -73.19 -98.59 4.29
C ASP A 241 -74.46 -98.19 5.02
N ALA A 242 -75.55 -97.72 4.42
CA ALA A 242 -76.88 -97.89 5.04
C ALA A 242 -77.20 -99.39 5.16
N THR A 243 -76.62 -100.23 4.30
CA THR A 243 -76.59 -101.69 4.48
C THR A 243 -75.54 -102.15 5.52
N ALA A 244 -74.46 -101.39 5.79
CA ALA A 244 -73.36 -101.77 6.71
C ALA A 244 -73.18 -100.91 7.98
N VAL A 245 -73.99 -99.87 8.19
CA VAL A 245 -74.04 -98.84 9.26
C VAL A 245 -75.46 -98.81 9.85
N ALA A 246 -76.30 -99.78 9.46
CA ALA A 246 -76.96 -100.63 10.47
C ALA A 246 -75.94 -101.30 11.44
N LEU A 247 -74.63 -101.21 11.21
CA LEU A 247 -73.57 -101.87 11.97
C LEU A 247 -72.42 -100.96 12.46
N ALA A 248 -72.71 -99.72 12.88
CA ALA A 248 -71.91 -98.87 13.80
C ALA A 248 -71.49 -97.52 13.22
N GLY A 249 -71.69 -96.48 14.02
CA GLY A 249 -71.38 -95.09 13.68
C GLY A 249 -70.30 -94.46 14.56
N SER A 250 -70.31 -93.11 14.47
CA SER A 250 -69.85 -92.10 15.44
C SER A 250 -68.43 -91.50 15.31
N GLY A 251 -68.42 -90.17 15.14
CA GLY A 251 -67.43 -89.19 15.70
C GLY A 251 -66.32 -88.80 14.73
N GLY A 252 -66.14 -87.53 14.31
CA GLY A 252 -65.80 -86.34 15.12
C GLY A 252 -64.26 -86.15 15.09
N ASP A 253 -63.58 -85.01 15.10
CA ASP A 253 -63.84 -83.57 15.29
C ASP A 253 -62.53 -82.81 14.90
N LEU A 254 -62.61 -81.47 14.87
CA LEU A 254 -61.75 -80.41 14.31
C LEU A 254 -60.44 -80.08 15.07
N GLY A 255 -59.53 -79.30 14.45
CA GLY A 255 -58.80 -78.22 15.16
C GLY A 255 -57.36 -77.84 14.73
N GLY A 256 -57.11 -76.53 14.61
CA GLY A 256 -55.80 -75.84 14.76
C GLY A 256 -55.42 -74.90 13.60
N ASP A 257 -54.69 -73.79 13.72
CA ASP A 257 -54.32 -72.81 14.77
C ASP A 257 -53.62 -71.66 13.99
N ASN A 258 -53.79 -70.38 14.36
CA ASN A 258 -53.25 -69.22 13.62
C ASN A 258 -52.41 -68.31 14.54
N ASN A 259 -51.10 -68.18 14.26
CA ASN A 259 -50.23 -67.14 14.83
C ASN A 259 -49.30 -66.57 13.74
N ASN A 260 -49.38 -65.27 13.48
CA ASN A 260 -48.46 -64.54 12.59
C ASN A 260 -47.92 -63.30 13.32
N GLY A 261 -46.60 -63.24 13.51
CA GLY A 261 -45.90 -62.12 14.13
C GLY A 261 -45.29 -61.17 13.08
N THR A 262 -45.45 -59.87 13.30
CA THR A 262 -44.87 -58.79 12.47
C THR A 262 -43.43 -58.43 12.92
N PRO A 263 -42.51 -58.09 11.99
CA PRO A 263 -41.16 -57.63 12.31
C PRO A 263 -41.05 -56.10 12.41
N ASN A 264 -40.21 -55.62 13.34
CA ASN A 264 -39.82 -54.20 13.49
C ASN A 264 -38.65 -53.82 12.57
N SER A 265 -38.69 -52.59 12.08
CA SER A 265 -37.69 -51.93 11.23
C SER A 265 -36.53 -51.33 12.08
N PRO A 266 -35.29 -51.26 11.57
CA PRO A 266 -34.15 -50.71 12.31
C PRO A 266 -34.12 -49.17 12.25
N VAL A 267 -33.74 -48.56 13.38
CA VAL A 267 -33.54 -47.12 13.58
C VAL A 267 -32.09 -46.78 13.28
N PHE A 268 -31.87 -45.73 12.47
CA PHE A 268 -30.55 -45.17 12.18
C PHE A 268 -30.04 -44.33 13.37
N PHE A 269 -28.72 -44.38 13.54
CA PHE A 269 -27.87 -43.84 14.61
C PHE A 269 -28.30 -42.51 15.26
N ASN A 270 -28.26 -42.50 16.59
CA ASN A 270 -28.40 -41.33 17.45
C ASN A 270 -27.42 -41.53 18.62
N ASP A 271 -26.12 -41.53 18.32
CA ASP A 271 -25.09 -41.70 19.33
C ASP A 271 -25.13 -40.47 20.24
N GLY A 272 -25.46 -40.69 21.51
CA GLY A 272 -25.43 -39.63 22.50
C GLY A 272 -23.99 -39.26 22.81
N VAL A 273 -23.76 -38.10 23.43
CA VAL A 273 -22.43 -37.70 23.89
C VAL A 273 -21.80 -38.74 24.85
N ALA A 274 -22.64 -39.50 25.57
CA ALA A 274 -22.19 -40.63 26.39
C ALA A 274 -21.50 -41.74 25.58
N ASP A 275 -21.88 -41.91 24.31
CA ASP A 275 -21.29 -42.89 23.41
C ASP A 275 -19.96 -42.37 22.85
N ILE A 276 -19.79 -41.06 22.65
CA ILE A 276 -18.50 -40.45 22.24
C ILE A 276 -17.39 -40.83 23.22
N ILE A 277 -17.65 -40.67 24.52
CA ILE A 277 -16.66 -40.93 25.60
C ILE A 277 -16.32 -42.41 25.72
N ASN A 278 -17.25 -43.30 25.35
CA ASN A 278 -17.07 -44.75 25.40
C ASN A 278 -16.71 -45.36 24.04
N SER A 279 -16.58 -44.55 22.98
CA SER A 279 -16.23 -45.02 21.65
C SER A 279 -14.71 -45.13 21.50
N ASP A 280 -14.27 -46.18 20.80
CA ASP A 280 -12.87 -46.29 20.36
C ASP A 280 -12.54 -45.32 19.20
N LEU A 281 -13.55 -44.62 18.67
CA LEU A 281 -13.42 -43.71 17.54
C LEU A 281 -12.91 -42.34 17.97
N TRP A 282 -13.45 -41.78 19.05
CA TRP A 282 -13.12 -40.43 19.51
C TRP A 282 -12.10 -40.47 20.64
N THR A 283 -10.97 -39.81 20.44
CA THR A 283 -9.95 -39.60 21.47
C THR A 283 -10.02 -38.17 21.98
N LEU A 284 -10.44 -38.01 23.24
CA LEU A 284 -10.30 -36.76 23.99
C LEU A 284 -8.85 -36.59 24.41
N ASP A 285 -8.36 -35.34 24.45
CA ASP A 285 -6.99 -35.03 24.88
C ASP A 285 -6.70 -35.43 26.35
N ASN A 286 -7.02 -34.59 27.33
CA ASN A 286 -6.92 -34.90 28.75
C ASN A 286 -8.34 -34.94 29.31
N ALA A 287 -8.73 -36.05 29.95
CA ALA A 287 -10.06 -36.18 30.53
C ALA A 287 -10.43 -35.04 31.51
N ALA A 288 -9.44 -34.41 32.17
CA ALA A 288 -9.68 -33.26 33.04
C ALA A 288 -10.09 -31.97 32.29
N ASN A 289 -9.84 -31.90 30.98
CA ASN A 289 -10.26 -30.81 30.11
C ASN A 289 -11.75 -30.88 29.76
N TRP A 290 -12.44 -31.94 30.17
CA TRP A 290 -13.81 -32.23 29.77
C TRP A 290 -14.69 -32.56 30.97
N ARG A 291 -15.97 -32.22 30.87
CA ARG A 291 -17.01 -32.73 31.76
C ARG A 291 -18.31 -32.96 30.99
N ILE A 292 -19.15 -33.84 31.51
CA ILE A 292 -20.54 -33.97 31.05
C ILE A 292 -21.41 -33.09 31.95
N ASN A 293 -22.30 -32.28 31.37
CA ASN A 293 -23.27 -31.48 32.14
C ASN A 293 -24.58 -32.25 32.41
N ALA A 294 -25.56 -31.60 33.03
CA ALA A 294 -26.84 -32.24 33.39
C ALA A 294 -27.76 -32.55 32.20
N GLN A 295 -27.41 -32.09 30.99
CA GLN A 295 -28.13 -32.35 29.74
C GLN A 295 -27.38 -33.37 28.87
N ASP A 296 -26.47 -34.15 29.47
CA ASP A 296 -25.61 -35.09 28.76
C ASP A 296 -24.80 -34.44 27.62
N ALA A 297 -24.44 -33.16 27.74
CA ALA A 297 -23.59 -32.48 26.76
C ALA A 297 -22.14 -32.41 27.24
N LEU A 298 -21.19 -32.48 26.29
CA LEU A 298 -19.76 -32.43 26.59
C LEU A 298 -19.33 -30.97 26.67
N VAL A 299 -18.74 -30.59 27.80
CA VAL A 299 -18.34 -29.21 28.07
C VAL A 299 -16.84 -29.11 28.22
N ALA A 300 -16.21 -28.30 27.37
CA ALA A 300 -14.80 -27.95 27.50
C ALA A 300 -14.56 -27.18 28.81
N GLN A 301 -13.58 -27.59 29.62
CA GLN A 301 -13.21 -26.95 30.88
C GLN A 301 -12.05 -25.96 30.74
N VAL A 302 -11.28 -26.09 29.67
CA VAL A 302 -10.11 -25.25 29.37
C VAL A 302 -10.15 -24.81 27.91
N ASP A 303 -9.38 -23.78 27.57
CA ASP A 303 -9.22 -23.35 26.19
C ASP A 303 -8.40 -24.36 25.40
N ASN A 304 -8.79 -24.55 24.14
CA ASN A 304 -8.21 -25.53 23.22
C ASN A 304 -8.36 -26.98 23.70
N ALA A 305 -9.43 -27.27 24.44
CA ALA A 305 -9.81 -28.65 24.73
C ALA A 305 -10.04 -29.37 23.39
N THR A 306 -9.29 -30.45 23.16
CA THR A 306 -9.20 -31.10 21.84
C THR A 306 -9.87 -32.47 21.82
N ILE A 307 -10.66 -32.72 20.78
CA ILE A 307 -11.23 -34.04 20.45
C ILE A 307 -10.69 -34.46 19.09
N THR A 308 -10.25 -35.70 18.95
CA THR A 308 -9.72 -36.24 17.69
C THR A 308 -10.41 -37.53 17.28
N ALA A 309 -10.47 -37.80 15.98
CA ALA A 309 -10.87 -39.12 15.44
C ALA A 309 -9.94 -39.50 14.28
N PRO A 310 -9.63 -40.80 14.12
CA PRO A 310 -8.94 -41.29 12.94
C PRO A 310 -9.87 -41.16 11.72
N VAL A 311 -9.32 -40.70 10.61
CA VAL A 311 -10.02 -40.62 9.32
C VAL A 311 -9.12 -41.19 8.24
N SER A 312 -9.73 -41.81 7.23
CA SER A 312 -9.02 -42.25 6.03
C SER A 312 -9.84 -41.94 4.78
N GLY A 313 -9.24 -41.23 3.83
CA GLY A 313 -9.91 -40.84 2.59
C GLY A 313 -11.04 -39.81 2.76
N ASP A 314 -12.14 -40.01 2.04
CA ASP A 314 -13.31 -39.13 2.05
C ASP A 314 -14.10 -39.31 3.35
N PHE A 315 -14.56 -38.20 3.94
CA PHE A 315 -15.36 -38.25 5.16
C PHE A 315 -16.31 -37.06 5.28
N THR A 316 -17.32 -37.21 6.12
CA THR A 316 -18.19 -36.10 6.56
C THR A 316 -18.22 -36.03 8.08
N LEU A 317 -17.65 -34.95 8.62
CA LEU A 317 -17.76 -34.58 10.02
C LEU A 317 -19.00 -33.71 10.24
N ARG A 318 -19.82 -34.04 11.25
CA ARG A 318 -20.91 -33.18 11.73
C ARG A 318 -20.70 -32.87 13.21
N VAL A 319 -20.78 -31.60 13.57
CA VAL A 319 -20.65 -31.12 14.95
C VAL A 319 -21.83 -30.20 15.24
N VAL A 320 -22.52 -30.46 16.35
CA VAL A 320 -23.58 -29.60 16.88
C VAL A 320 -23.14 -29.10 18.24
N PHE A 321 -22.99 -27.79 18.37
CA PHE A 321 -22.55 -27.17 19.62
C PHE A 321 -23.26 -25.85 19.87
N MET A 322 -23.28 -25.43 21.13
CA MET A 322 -23.69 -24.10 21.55
C MET A 322 -22.45 -23.22 21.65
N PRO A 323 -22.29 -22.22 20.77
CA PRO A 323 -21.10 -21.40 20.78
C PRO A 323 -21.13 -20.39 21.93
N LEU A 324 -19.96 -20.10 22.49
CA LEU A 324 -19.74 -19.00 23.42
C LEU A 324 -19.86 -17.63 22.75
N ALA A 325 -20.06 -16.59 23.57
CA ALA A 325 -20.09 -15.21 23.10
C ALA A 325 -18.79 -14.79 22.38
N THR A 326 -17.63 -15.26 22.86
CA THR A 326 -16.34 -14.98 22.22
C THR A 326 -15.48 -16.23 22.24
N GLY A 327 -14.83 -16.55 21.13
CA GLY A 327 -13.90 -17.67 21.05
C GLY A 327 -13.66 -18.15 19.61
N ASN A 328 -12.58 -18.91 19.44
CA ASN A 328 -12.26 -19.55 18.17
C ASN A 328 -12.50 -21.05 18.28
N TYR A 329 -13.24 -21.60 17.33
CA TYR A 329 -13.36 -23.05 17.15
C TYR A 329 -12.46 -23.45 16.01
N ILE A 330 -11.63 -24.47 16.22
CA ILE A 330 -10.62 -24.87 15.24
C ILE A 330 -10.91 -26.30 14.81
N PHE A 331 -11.18 -26.48 13.53
CA PHE A 331 -11.32 -27.79 12.91
C PHE A 331 -10.03 -28.08 12.16
N GLN A 332 -9.21 -28.94 12.74
CA GLN A 332 -7.98 -29.43 12.18
C GLN A 332 -8.26 -30.65 11.29
N VAL A 333 -8.32 -30.44 9.98
CA VAL A 333 -8.67 -31.47 9.01
C VAL A 333 -7.51 -32.45 8.78
N ASN A 334 -6.27 -31.97 8.91
CA ASN A 334 -5.04 -32.76 9.01
C ASN A 334 -3.93 -31.92 9.68
N SER A 335 -2.68 -32.39 9.71
CA SER A 335 -1.56 -31.65 10.30
C SER A 335 -1.33 -30.24 9.73
N ASN A 336 -1.78 -29.96 8.51
CA ASN A 336 -1.51 -28.72 7.80
C ASN A 336 -2.76 -27.87 7.46
N THR A 337 -3.97 -28.40 7.58
CA THR A 337 -5.22 -27.73 7.17
C THR A 337 -6.09 -27.41 8.39
N LEU A 338 -6.35 -26.13 8.61
CA LEU A 338 -7.12 -25.60 9.75
C LEU A 338 -8.29 -24.75 9.26
N VAL A 339 -9.48 -25.00 9.78
CA VAL A 339 -10.65 -24.14 9.62
C VAL A 339 -10.96 -23.47 10.95
N TYR A 340 -10.98 -22.14 10.97
CA TYR A 340 -11.33 -21.33 12.12
C TYR A 340 -12.75 -20.81 11.98
N LEU A 341 -13.56 -20.98 13.01
CA LEU A 341 -14.81 -20.26 13.19
C LEU A 341 -14.59 -19.19 14.27
N VAL A 342 -14.66 -17.92 13.87
CA VAL A 342 -14.33 -16.78 14.73
C VAL A 342 -15.60 -16.15 15.25
N TYR A 343 -15.87 -16.32 16.54
CA TYR A 343 -17.01 -15.73 17.22
C TYR A 343 -16.62 -14.50 18.04
N THR A 344 -17.39 -13.43 17.89
CA THR A 344 -17.28 -12.19 18.67
C THR A 344 -18.68 -11.74 19.07
N GLU A 345 -18.90 -11.43 20.35
CA GLU A 345 -20.19 -10.92 20.86
C GLU A 345 -21.41 -11.76 20.45
N SER A 346 -21.31 -13.09 20.50
CA SER A 346 -22.37 -14.02 20.08
C SER A 346 -22.73 -13.86 18.60
N THR A 347 -21.77 -13.55 17.75
CA THR A 347 -21.93 -13.58 16.29
C THR A 347 -20.76 -14.32 15.67
N LEU A 348 -21.05 -15.24 14.73
CA LEU A 348 -20.01 -15.81 13.88
C LEU A 348 -19.63 -14.77 12.85
N GLN A 349 -18.45 -14.17 13.03
CA GLN A 349 -17.96 -13.06 12.21
C GLN A 349 -17.18 -13.52 10.99
N ALA A 350 -16.45 -14.63 11.11
CA ALA A 350 -15.63 -15.12 10.02
C ALA A 350 -15.45 -16.63 10.05
N VAL A 351 -15.30 -17.19 8.85
CA VAL A 351 -14.77 -18.54 8.63
C VAL A 351 -13.48 -18.42 7.83
N GLN A 352 -12.39 -18.91 8.41
CA GLN A 352 -11.07 -18.80 7.80
C GLN A 352 -10.50 -20.20 7.56
N LEU A 353 -9.98 -20.42 6.35
CA LEU A 353 -9.29 -21.67 5.98
C LEU A 353 -7.80 -21.37 5.80
N TYR A 354 -6.96 -22.13 6.50
CA TYR A 354 -5.50 -22.09 6.35
C TYR A 354 -4.98 -23.46 5.93
N GLN A 355 -3.98 -23.48 5.04
CA GLN A 355 -3.23 -24.67 4.67
C GLN A 355 -1.73 -24.38 4.64
N GLY A 356 -0.93 -25.12 5.42
CA GLY A 356 0.51 -24.89 5.53
C GLY A 356 0.87 -23.47 6.01
N GLY A 357 0.00 -22.86 6.83
CA GLY A 357 0.12 -21.47 7.27
C GLY A 357 -0.33 -20.40 6.25
N VAL A 358 -0.69 -20.80 5.02
CA VAL A 358 -1.24 -19.87 4.02
C VAL A 358 -2.75 -19.80 4.17
N ARG A 359 -3.30 -18.58 4.21
CA ARG A 359 -4.76 -18.36 4.24
C ARG A 359 -5.34 -18.57 2.84
N LEU A 360 -6.19 -19.57 2.69
CA LEU A 360 -6.87 -19.91 1.43
C LEU A 360 -8.24 -19.23 1.31
N ALA A 361 -8.92 -19.00 2.44
CA ALA A 361 -10.25 -18.38 2.47
C ALA A 361 -10.45 -17.53 3.72
N ASP A 362 -11.28 -16.49 3.61
CA ASP A 362 -11.69 -15.60 4.69
C ASP A 362 -13.10 -15.09 4.38
N GLU A 363 -14.12 -15.86 4.76
CA GLU A 363 -15.51 -15.52 4.52
C GLU A 363 -16.07 -14.77 5.73
N SER A 364 -16.43 -13.50 5.52
CA SER A 364 -17.09 -12.70 6.55
C SER A 364 -18.57 -13.06 6.63
N LEU A 365 -19.03 -13.42 7.83
CA LEU A 365 -20.40 -13.79 8.14
C LEU A 365 -20.94 -12.86 9.23
N ASN A 366 -22.27 -12.77 9.31
CA ASN A 366 -22.97 -12.16 10.43
C ASN A 366 -24.11 -13.11 10.79
N LEU A 367 -23.77 -14.26 11.39
CA LEU A 367 -24.75 -15.21 11.89
C LEU A 367 -24.87 -15.02 13.40
N GLU A 368 -26.05 -14.58 13.85
CA GLU A 368 -26.38 -14.45 15.26
C GLU A 368 -26.36 -15.83 15.95
N ASN A 369 -25.82 -15.87 17.16
CA ASN A 369 -25.48 -17.09 17.89
C ASN A 369 -26.53 -17.49 18.95
N ASP A 370 -27.79 -17.25 18.68
CA ASP A 370 -28.85 -17.46 19.69
C ASP A 370 -29.33 -18.93 19.75
N GLU A 371 -28.82 -19.79 18.87
CA GLU A 371 -29.22 -21.19 18.72
C GLU A 371 -28.02 -22.15 18.61
N LEU A 372 -28.32 -23.46 18.62
CA LEU A 372 -27.34 -24.50 18.32
C LEU A 372 -26.74 -24.27 16.94
N THR A 373 -25.41 -24.25 16.86
CA THR A 373 -24.70 -24.22 15.59
C THR A 373 -24.40 -25.64 15.14
N GLN A 374 -24.90 -26.00 13.96
CA GLN A 374 -24.52 -27.21 13.27
C GLN A 374 -23.47 -26.91 12.20
N VAL A 375 -22.28 -27.48 12.35
CA VAL A 375 -21.20 -27.44 11.37
C VAL A 375 -21.11 -28.81 10.71
N GLN A 376 -21.16 -28.84 9.38
CA GLN A 376 -20.85 -30.04 8.60
C GLN A 376 -19.66 -29.74 7.68
N LEU A 377 -18.59 -30.51 7.87
CA LEU A 377 -17.36 -30.46 7.08
C LEU A 377 -17.25 -31.77 6.30
N THR A 378 -17.30 -31.69 4.98
CA THR A 378 -17.18 -32.83 4.08
C THR A 378 -15.90 -32.69 3.26
N VAL A 379 -15.09 -33.73 3.26
CA VAL A 379 -13.87 -33.84 2.46
C VAL A 379 -14.07 -34.94 1.43
N ILE A 380 -13.80 -34.63 0.17
CA ILE A 380 -13.83 -35.59 -0.95
C ILE A 380 -12.58 -35.35 -1.79
N ASP A 381 -11.63 -36.28 -1.76
CA ASP A 381 -10.31 -36.18 -2.40
C ASP A 381 -9.55 -34.90 -1.98
N THR A 382 -9.51 -33.89 -2.85
CA THR A 382 -8.90 -32.58 -2.56
C THR A 382 -9.94 -31.50 -2.27
N TRP A 383 -11.23 -31.79 -2.29
CA TRP A 383 -12.29 -30.80 -2.08
C TRP A 383 -12.74 -30.76 -0.63
N LEU A 384 -12.87 -29.55 -0.09
CA LEU A 384 -13.45 -29.27 1.22
C LEU A 384 -14.73 -28.47 1.06
N TYR A 385 -15.82 -29.01 1.61
CA TYR A 385 -17.12 -28.37 1.72
C TYR A 385 -17.41 -28.10 3.19
N LEU A 386 -17.75 -26.85 3.52
CA LEU A 386 -18.20 -26.47 4.85
C LEU A 386 -19.59 -25.88 4.77
N THR A 387 -20.53 -26.46 5.50
CA THR A 387 -21.84 -25.86 5.73
C THR A 387 -22.02 -25.53 7.21
N ILE A 388 -22.70 -24.42 7.48
CA ILE A 388 -23.08 -23.99 8.83
C ILE A 388 -24.58 -23.75 8.80
N ASN A 389 -25.33 -24.42 9.68
CA ASN A 389 -26.79 -24.38 9.74
C ASN A 389 -27.43 -24.57 8.35
N THR A 390 -26.98 -25.59 7.60
CA THR A 390 -27.39 -25.92 6.21
C THR A 390 -26.92 -24.96 5.11
N ARG A 391 -26.34 -23.80 5.45
CA ARG A 391 -25.82 -22.85 4.46
C ARG A 391 -24.40 -23.23 4.05
N LEU A 392 -24.14 -23.37 2.75
CA LEU A 392 -22.79 -23.54 2.21
C LEU A 392 -21.96 -22.27 2.44
N ILE A 393 -20.85 -22.42 3.17
CA ILE A 393 -19.92 -21.34 3.49
C ILE A 393 -18.64 -21.48 2.66
N LEU A 394 -18.01 -22.67 2.66
CA LEU A 394 -16.81 -22.94 1.89
C LEU A 394 -17.05 -24.06 0.88
N ASN A 395 -16.49 -23.91 -0.32
CA ASN A 395 -16.37 -24.94 -1.35
C ASN A 395 -15.03 -24.70 -2.07
N ILE A 396 -13.98 -25.37 -1.60
CA ILE A 396 -12.60 -25.05 -1.96
C ILE A 396 -11.83 -26.32 -2.31
N ASN A 397 -11.02 -26.23 -3.36
CA ASN A 397 -10.03 -27.24 -3.70
C ASN A 397 -8.72 -26.96 -2.93
N LEU A 398 -8.30 -27.91 -2.09
CA LEU A 398 -7.10 -27.86 -1.28
C LEU A 398 -5.85 -28.02 -2.16
N LEU A 399 -4.74 -27.41 -1.74
CA LEU A 399 -3.47 -27.44 -2.47
C LEU A 399 -2.83 -28.84 -2.49
N THR A 400 -3.12 -29.64 -1.48
CA THR A 400 -2.66 -31.02 -1.35
C THR A 400 -3.82 -31.91 -0.90
N PRO A 401 -3.88 -33.17 -1.37
CA PRO A 401 -4.80 -34.15 -0.85
C PRO A 401 -4.63 -34.31 0.66
N ILE A 402 -5.72 -34.62 1.34
CA ILE A 402 -5.69 -34.96 2.75
C ILE A 402 -5.14 -36.38 2.84
N GLN A 403 -3.90 -36.51 3.33
CA GLN A 403 -3.30 -37.81 3.59
C GLN A 403 -3.54 -38.19 5.05
N ASP A 404 -3.96 -39.44 5.24
CA ASP A 404 -4.48 -40.02 6.48
C ASP A 404 -3.63 -39.68 7.71
N GLU A 405 -4.21 -38.97 8.68
CA GLU A 405 -3.62 -38.83 10.02
C GLU A 405 -4.73 -38.82 11.09
N TYR A 406 -5.60 -37.82 11.09
CA TYR A 406 -6.74 -37.65 12.02
C TYR A 406 -7.50 -36.37 11.67
N ILE A 407 -8.73 -36.24 12.15
CA ILE A 407 -9.39 -34.94 12.33
C ILE A 407 -9.36 -34.54 13.80
N GLY A 408 -9.05 -33.28 14.07
CA GLY A 408 -9.09 -32.68 15.40
C GLY A 408 -10.06 -31.52 15.46
N ILE A 409 -10.72 -31.34 16.60
CA ILE A 409 -11.58 -30.19 16.85
C ILE A 409 -11.17 -29.59 18.20
N GLN A 410 -10.84 -28.32 18.20
CA GLN A 410 -10.46 -27.57 19.40
C GLN A 410 -11.57 -26.60 19.76
N PHE A 411 -11.92 -26.60 21.04
CA PHE A 411 -12.99 -25.79 21.59
C PHE A 411 -12.48 -24.81 22.64
N PRO A 412 -13.03 -23.59 22.73
CA PRO A 412 -12.75 -22.65 23.82
C PRO A 412 -13.40 -23.12 25.14
N ALA A 413 -12.87 -22.65 26.27
CA ALA A 413 -13.35 -23.02 27.60
C ALA A 413 -14.83 -22.66 27.80
N GLY A 414 -15.66 -23.65 28.10
CA GLY A 414 -17.10 -23.50 28.31
C GLY A 414 -17.98 -23.84 27.11
N ALA A 415 -17.39 -24.12 25.93
CA ALA A 415 -18.15 -24.61 24.78
C ALA A 415 -18.91 -25.89 25.12
N ILE A 416 -20.16 -25.99 24.67
CA ILE A 416 -21.05 -27.12 24.95
C ILE A 416 -21.34 -27.87 23.64
N ILE A 417 -20.93 -29.13 23.57
CA ILE A 417 -21.09 -29.99 22.40
C ILE A 417 -22.25 -30.94 22.67
N VAL A 418 -23.23 -30.92 21.77
CA VAL A 418 -24.50 -31.66 21.89
C VAL A 418 -24.56 -32.85 20.94
N GLY A 419 -23.84 -32.78 19.82
CA GLY A 419 -23.75 -33.88 18.86
C GLY A 419 -22.44 -33.85 18.10
N LEU A 420 -21.90 -35.03 17.81
CA LEU A 420 -20.66 -35.21 17.07
C LEU A 420 -20.76 -36.54 16.32
N SER A 421 -20.61 -36.51 15.01
CA SER A 421 -20.57 -37.72 14.21
C SER A 421 -19.57 -37.58 13.07
N ILE A 422 -19.05 -38.70 12.61
CA ILE A 422 -18.18 -38.77 11.44
C ILE A 422 -18.58 -39.98 10.61
N GLU A 423 -18.75 -39.76 9.30
CA GLU A 423 -19.18 -40.74 8.31
C GLU A 423 -18.12 -40.94 7.24
#